data_AF-A0A0N4W9C4-F1
#
_entry.id   AF-A0A0N4W9C4-F1
#
_cell.length_a   1.000
_cell.length_b   1.000
_cell.length_c   1.000
_cell.angle_alpha   90.00
_cell.angle_beta   90.00
_cell.angle_gamma   90.00
#
_symmetry.space_group_name_H-M   'P 1'
#
loop_
_entity.id
_entity.type
_entity.pdbx_description
1 polymer ?
#
loop_
_entity_poly.entity_id
_entity_poly.type
_entity_poly.pdbx_seq_one_letter_code
_entity_poly.pdbx_strand_id
1 'polypeptide(L)'
;MEGERDWPTSVTLNTIVNLVYEFSTDALGLRESADDLLDELRTKIRPYLINLDIDMLSAEAVLRYNIDRSNINENRIDWLLTYTKYQKEMRRVLNELANSVCDDLEDSLDLRRRGCIARRPCSETIDNLQEMRRGMQRAVALLCGGPRSVA
;
A
#
# COMPACT_ATOMS: atom_id res chain seq x y z
N MET A 1 7.21 -30.25 -1.38
CA MET A 1 7.90 -28.95 -1.26
C MET A 1 6.82 -27.91 -1.04
N GLU A 2 6.44 -27.75 0.23
CA GLU A 2 5.50 -26.73 0.68
C GLU A 2 6.25 -25.40 0.68
N GLY A 3 6.04 -24.62 -0.38
CA GLY A 3 6.50 -23.25 -0.44
C GLY A 3 5.64 -22.42 0.51
N GLU A 4 6.24 -22.10 1.65
CA GLU A 4 5.79 -21.08 2.58
C GLU A 4 5.33 -19.85 1.78
N ARG A 5 4.02 -19.61 1.79
CA ARG A 5 3.37 -18.47 1.13
C ARG A 5 3.69 -17.23 1.93
N ASP A 6 4.93 -16.80 1.81
CA ASP A 6 5.32 -15.52 2.33
C ASP A 6 4.65 -14.47 1.43
N TRP A 7 3.74 -13.70 2.01
CA TRP A 7 3.14 -12.52 1.38
C TRP A 7 3.81 -11.24 1.93
N PRO A 8 5.15 -11.11 1.85
CA PRO A 8 5.86 -10.08 2.61
C PRO A 8 5.42 -8.68 2.20
N THR A 9 5.08 -8.48 0.92
CA THR A 9 4.61 -7.20 0.36
C THR A 9 3.19 -6.81 0.78
N SER A 10 2.30 -7.78 1.05
CA SER A 10 0.93 -7.51 1.51
C SER A 10 0.89 -7.04 2.96
N VAL A 11 1.68 -7.72 3.80
CA VAL A 11 1.74 -7.48 5.24
C VAL A 11 2.44 -6.16 5.51
N THR A 12 3.50 -5.87 4.75
CA THR A 12 4.24 -4.61 4.88
C THR A 12 3.46 -3.38 4.40
N LEU A 13 2.78 -3.44 3.26
CA LEU A 13 1.95 -2.32 2.79
C LEU A 13 0.81 -2.02 3.78
N ASN A 14 0.21 -3.05 4.38
CA ASN A 14 -0.86 -2.88 5.36
C ASN A 14 -0.33 -2.22 6.63
N THR A 15 0.82 -2.67 7.13
CA THR A 15 1.49 -2.05 8.27
C THR A 15 1.76 -0.57 8.02
N ILE A 16 2.20 -0.20 6.81
CA ILE A 16 2.49 1.20 6.48
C ILE A 16 1.24 2.03 6.30
N VAL A 17 0.19 1.51 5.66
CA VAL A 17 -1.09 2.22 5.59
C VAL A 17 -1.63 2.50 7.00
N ASN A 18 -1.49 1.56 7.93
CA ASN A 18 -1.89 1.79 9.34
C ASN A 18 -0.96 2.79 10.04
N LEU A 19 0.36 2.71 9.83
CA LEU A 19 1.32 3.68 10.37
C LEU A 19 1.04 5.10 9.85
N VAL A 20 0.82 5.27 8.54
CA VAL A 20 0.49 6.56 7.94
C VAL A 20 -0.88 7.06 8.41
N TYR A 21 -1.83 6.16 8.66
CA TYR A 21 -3.11 6.52 9.27
C TYR A 21 -2.96 6.99 10.73
N GLU A 22 -2.16 6.30 11.54
CA GLU A 22 -1.79 6.74 12.89
C GLU A 22 -1.08 8.08 12.84
N PHE A 23 -0.12 8.25 11.92
CA PHE A 23 0.57 9.51 11.65
C PHE A 23 -0.36 10.64 11.27
N SER A 24 -1.37 10.38 10.44
CA SER A 24 -2.39 11.37 10.08
C SER A 24 -3.25 11.76 11.28
N THR A 25 -3.47 10.82 12.21
CA THR A 25 -4.19 11.05 13.46
C THR A 25 -3.35 11.87 14.44
N ASP A 26 -2.04 11.61 14.50
CA ASP A 26 -1.09 12.38 15.31
C ASP A 26 -0.79 13.74 14.71
N ALA A 27 -0.85 13.91 13.39
CA ALA A 27 -0.82 15.22 12.73
C ALA A 27 -2.05 16.08 13.09
N LEU A 28 -3.18 15.47 13.47
CA LEU A 28 -4.34 16.16 14.05
C LEU A 28 -4.13 16.50 15.54
N GLY A 29 -3.21 15.80 16.21
CA GLY A 29 -2.81 16.03 17.60
C GLY A 29 -1.61 16.98 17.71
N LEU A 30 -1.63 17.91 18.66
CA LEU A 30 -0.46 18.77 18.91
C LEU A 30 0.67 18.05 19.69
N ARG A 31 0.61 16.72 19.76
CA ARG A 31 1.35 15.91 20.75
C ARG A 31 2.80 15.65 20.35
N GLU A 32 3.05 15.47 19.06
CA GLU A 32 4.39 15.24 18.51
C GLU A 32 4.87 16.46 17.70
N SER A 33 6.18 16.65 17.64
CA SER A 33 6.80 17.75 16.91
C SER A 33 6.59 17.58 15.41
N ALA A 34 6.20 18.65 14.71
CA ALA A 34 6.04 18.61 13.26
C ALA A 34 7.37 18.32 12.54
N ASP A 35 8.51 18.71 13.13
CA ASP A 35 9.84 18.44 12.59
C ASP A 35 10.17 16.93 12.61
N ASP A 36 9.94 16.27 13.74
CA ASP A 36 10.20 14.82 13.88
C ASP A 36 9.30 14.02 12.94
N LEU A 37 8.03 14.43 12.83
CA LEU A 37 7.07 13.81 11.92
C LEU A 37 7.47 14.00 10.43
N LEU A 38 7.94 15.19 10.06
CA LEU A 38 8.44 15.43 8.69
C LEU A 38 9.68 14.59 8.38
N ASP A 39 10.61 14.50 9.34
CA ASP A 39 11.84 13.73 9.15
C ASP A 39 11.52 12.24 8.97
N GLU A 40 10.63 11.67 9.78
CA GLU A 40 10.22 10.27 9.66
C GLU A 40 9.52 9.98 8.32
N LEU A 41 8.61 10.85 7.87
CA LEU A 41 7.93 10.67 6.60
C LEU A 41 8.91 10.73 5.41
N ARG A 42 9.86 11.67 5.44
CA ARG A 42 10.82 11.89 4.33
C ARG A 42 11.96 10.88 4.32
N THR A 43 12.47 10.47 5.48
CA THR A 43 13.68 9.64 5.58
C THR A 43 13.38 8.15 5.73
N LYS A 44 12.21 7.77 6.24
CA LYS A 44 11.82 6.37 6.42
C LYS A 44 10.70 5.96 5.47
N ILE A 45 9.57 6.68 5.50
CA ILE A 45 8.37 6.26 4.77
C ILE A 45 8.57 6.38 3.26
N ARG A 46 9.01 7.52 2.74
CA ARG A 46 9.22 7.67 1.28
C ARG A 46 10.23 6.68 0.68
N PRO A 47 11.45 6.51 1.23
CA PRO A 47 12.41 5.55 0.69
C PRO A 47 11.86 4.12 0.72
N TYR A 48 11.09 3.78 1.76
CA TYR A 48 10.41 2.49 1.81
C TYR A 48 9.40 2.33 0.67
N LEU A 49 8.51 3.30 0.46
CA LEU A 49 7.49 3.23 -0.59
C LEU A 49 8.13 3.11 -1.99
N ILE A 50 9.27 3.76 -2.22
CA ILE A 50 10.05 3.63 -3.45
C ILE A 50 10.59 2.20 -3.61
N ASN A 51 11.18 1.63 -2.56
CA ASN A 51 11.70 0.26 -2.62
C ASN A 51 10.58 -0.76 -2.86
N LEU A 52 9.42 -0.57 -2.20
CA LEU A 52 8.25 -1.41 -2.41
C LEU A 52 7.71 -1.28 -3.84
N ASP A 53 7.76 -0.09 -4.44
CA ASP A 53 7.39 0.13 -5.85
C ASP A 53 8.25 -0.71 -6.78
N ILE A 54 9.57 -0.70 -6.56
CA ILE A 54 10.54 -1.51 -7.32
C ILE A 54 10.25 -3.00 -7.17
N ASP A 55 10.06 -3.50 -5.94
CA ASP A 55 9.77 -4.90 -5.68
C ASP A 55 8.47 -5.36 -6.36
N MET A 56 7.45 -4.49 -6.36
CA MET A 56 6.18 -4.78 -7.01
C MET A 56 6.27 -4.75 -8.54
N LEU A 57 7.07 -3.86 -9.14
CA LEU A 57 7.35 -3.88 -10.58
C LEU A 57 8.06 -5.19 -10.98
N SER A 58 9.02 -5.63 -10.16
CA SER A 58 9.72 -6.90 -10.37
C SER A 58 8.75 -8.09 -10.31
N ALA A 59 7.86 -8.12 -9.31
CA ALA A 59 6.83 -9.15 -9.20
C ALA A 59 5.87 -9.14 -10.41
N GLU A 60 5.47 -7.96 -10.89
CA GLU A 60 4.62 -7.84 -12.09
C GLU A 60 5.30 -8.43 -13.34
N ALA A 61 6.59 -8.15 -13.54
CA ALA A 61 7.35 -8.70 -14.67
C ALA A 61 7.39 -10.23 -14.63
N VAL A 62 7.61 -10.83 -13.45
CA VAL A 62 7.59 -12.28 -13.25
C VAL A 62 6.20 -12.87 -13.53
N LEU A 63 5.13 -12.21 -13.10
CA LEU A 63 3.76 -12.67 -13.36
C LEU A 63 3.42 -12.62 -14.83
N ARG A 64 3.76 -11.51 -15.51
CA ARG A 64 3.56 -11.36 -16.95
C ARG A 64 4.27 -12.49 -17.71
N TYR A 65 5.53 -12.72 -17.40
CA TYR A 65 6.33 -13.79 -17.99
C TYR A 65 5.67 -15.18 -17.85
N ASN A 66 5.09 -15.46 -16.68
CA ASN A 66 4.44 -16.74 -16.41
C ASN A 66 3.08 -16.86 -17.11
N ILE A 67 2.29 -15.79 -17.15
CA ILE A 67 1.00 -15.77 -17.85
C ILE A 67 1.21 -15.99 -19.35
N ASP A 68 2.15 -15.27 -19.96
CA ASP A 68 2.40 -15.35 -21.40
C ASP A 68 2.87 -16.74 -21.86
N ARG A 69 3.39 -17.57 -20.94
CA ARG A 69 3.84 -18.95 -21.18
C ARG A 69 2.89 -20.04 -20.70
N SER A 70 1.81 -19.68 -20.02
CA SER A 70 0.87 -20.66 -19.48
C SER A 70 -0.24 -20.92 -20.49
N ASN A 71 -0.69 -22.17 -20.60
CA ASN A 71 -1.87 -22.50 -21.40
C ASN A 71 -3.15 -22.18 -20.62
N ILE A 72 -4.20 -21.74 -21.31
CA ILE A 72 -5.50 -21.39 -20.71
C ILE A 72 -6.17 -22.58 -20.01
N ASN A 73 -5.79 -23.81 -20.37
CA ASN A 73 -6.31 -25.03 -19.75
C ASN A 73 -5.54 -25.47 -18.50
N GLU A 74 -4.47 -24.76 -18.11
CA GLU A 74 -3.72 -25.05 -16.89
C GLU A 74 -4.40 -24.43 -15.68
N ASN A 75 -4.73 -25.21 -14.65
CA ASN A 75 -5.29 -24.69 -13.38
C ASN A 75 -4.43 -23.60 -12.72
N ARG A 76 -3.13 -23.51 -13.06
CA ARG A 76 -2.22 -22.46 -12.58
C ARG A 76 -2.55 -21.08 -13.16
N ILE A 77 -3.18 -20.99 -14.34
CA ILE A 77 -3.54 -19.72 -14.97
C ILE A 77 -4.54 -18.93 -14.12
N ASP A 78 -5.52 -19.61 -13.51
CA ASP A 78 -6.54 -18.97 -12.67
C ASP A 78 -5.91 -18.33 -11.43
N TRP A 79 -4.92 -19.00 -10.84
CA TRP A 79 -4.15 -18.46 -9.73
C TRP A 79 -3.31 -17.25 -10.18
N LEU A 80 -2.60 -17.35 -11.31
CA LEU A 80 -1.80 -16.23 -11.86
C LEU A 80 -2.66 -15.01 -12.18
N LEU A 81 -3.86 -15.21 -12.73
CA LEU A 81 -4.81 -14.14 -13.03
C LEU A 81 -5.36 -13.51 -11.74
N THR A 82 -5.68 -14.33 -10.73
CA THR A 82 -6.13 -13.84 -9.42
C THR A 82 -5.04 -13.03 -8.74
N TYR A 83 -3.81 -13.51 -8.76
CA TYR A 83 -2.67 -12.82 -8.17
C TYR A 83 -2.30 -11.53 -8.94
N THR A 84 -2.49 -11.50 -10.25
CA THR A 84 -2.33 -10.28 -11.06
C THR A 84 -3.35 -9.21 -10.68
N LYS A 85 -4.61 -9.59 -10.45
CA LYS A 85 -5.64 -8.65 -9.94
C LYS A 85 -5.25 -8.10 -8.57
N TYR A 86 -4.79 -8.97 -7.68
CA TYR A 86 -4.28 -8.58 -6.37
C TYR A 86 -3.13 -7.57 -6.48
N GLN A 87 -2.10 -7.86 -7.30
CA GLN A 87 -0.97 -6.97 -7.52
C GLN A 87 -1.38 -5.60 -8.04
N LYS A 88 -2.31 -5.54 -9.01
CA LYS A 88 -2.84 -4.26 -9.53
C LYS A 88 -3.48 -3.41 -8.45
N GLU A 89 -4.29 -4.00 -7.58
CA GLU A 89 -4.89 -3.26 -6.46
C GLU A 89 -3.82 -2.76 -5.47
N MET A 90 -2.81 -3.59 -5.16
CA MET A 90 -1.71 -3.15 -4.29
C MET A 90 -0.91 -2.01 -4.92
N ARG A 91 -0.65 -2.05 -6.24
CA ARG A 91 0.04 -0.99 -6.98
C ARG A 91 -0.73 0.31 -6.93
N ARG A 92 -2.06 0.24 -7.04
CA ARG A 92 -2.94 1.40 -6.93
C ARG A 92 -2.82 2.03 -5.53
N VAL A 93 -2.95 1.21 -4.48
CA VAL A 93 -2.82 1.66 -3.08
C VAL A 93 -1.46 2.31 -2.84
N LEU A 94 -0.38 1.68 -3.30
CA LEU A 94 0.98 2.21 -3.16
C LEU A 94 1.13 3.60 -3.82
N ASN A 95 0.64 3.75 -5.05
CA ASN A 95 0.74 5.02 -5.79
C ASN A 95 -0.07 6.14 -5.13
N GLU A 96 -1.30 5.84 -4.69
CA GLU A 96 -2.12 6.82 -4.00
C GLU A 96 -1.48 7.23 -2.65
N LEU A 97 -0.86 6.28 -1.94
CA LEU A 97 -0.17 6.52 -0.67
C LEU A 97 1.10 7.36 -0.86
N ALA A 98 1.97 6.98 -1.80
CA ALA A 98 3.27 7.60 -2.02
C ALA A 98 3.19 9.02 -2.60
N ASN A 99 2.10 9.33 -3.31
CA ASN A 99 1.88 10.64 -3.91
C ASN A 99 0.84 11.42 -3.09
N SER A 100 -0.44 11.19 -3.35
CA SER A 100 -1.53 12.02 -2.79
C SER A 100 -1.49 12.12 -1.26
N VAL A 101 -1.30 11.01 -0.55
CA VAL A 101 -1.34 11.00 0.91
C VAL A 101 -0.05 11.58 1.50
N CYS A 102 1.12 11.09 1.07
CA CYS A 102 2.40 11.61 1.58
C CYS A 102 2.59 13.10 1.26
N ASP A 103 2.22 13.56 0.07
CA ASP A 103 2.35 14.97 -0.32
C ASP A 103 1.48 15.88 0.56
N ASP A 104 0.21 15.52 0.79
CA ASP A 104 -0.71 16.31 1.64
C ASP A 104 -0.29 16.30 3.13
N LEU A 105 0.27 15.19 3.60
CA LEU A 105 0.85 15.10 4.94
C LEU A 105 2.09 15.98 5.08
N GLU A 106 3.01 15.96 4.11
CA GLU A 106 4.17 16.86 4.11
C GLU A 106 3.76 18.32 4.12
N ASP A 107 2.84 18.70 3.25
CA ASP A 107 2.35 20.07 3.15
C ASP A 107 1.71 20.53 4.46
N SER A 108 0.90 19.68 5.08
CA SER A 108 0.25 19.95 6.36
C SER A 108 1.27 20.14 7.48
N LEU A 109 2.27 19.25 7.56
CA LEU A 109 3.31 19.32 8.58
C LEU A 109 4.29 20.49 8.34
N ASP A 110 4.64 20.79 7.09
CA ASP A 110 5.51 21.93 6.74
C ASP A 110 4.86 23.26 7.13
N LEU A 111 3.55 23.37 6.97
CA LEU A 111 2.79 24.55 7.40
C LEU A 111 2.68 24.64 8.91
N ARG A 112 2.47 23.52 9.60
CA ARG A 112 2.50 23.46 11.06
C ARG A 112 3.87 23.88 11.60
N ARG A 113 4.96 23.40 11.00
CA ARG A 113 6.34 23.81 11.32
C ARG A 113 6.57 25.31 11.17
N ARG A 114 5.94 25.93 10.16
CA ARG A 114 5.99 27.39 9.94
C ARG A 114 5.07 28.20 10.87
N GLY A 115 4.35 27.54 11.78
CA GLY A 115 3.46 28.18 12.76
C GLY A 115 1.97 28.19 12.37
N CYS A 116 1.58 27.60 11.24
CA CYS A 116 0.19 27.47 10.83
C CYS A 116 -0.46 26.19 11.42
N ILE A 117 -0.77 26.25 12.71
CA ILE A 117 -1.20 25.10 13.52
C ILE A 117 -2.58 24.54 13.14
N ALA A 118 -3.43 25.32 12.47
CA ALA A 118 -4.82 24.96 12.19
C ALA A 118 -5.02 24.10 10.94
N ARG A 119 -3.98 23.86 10.13
CA ARG A 119 -4.13 23.12 8.87
C ARG A 119 -4.03 21.62 9.13
N ARG A 120 -5.09 20.92 8.74
CA ARG A 120 -5.24 19.47 8.84
C ARG A 120 -5.02 18.83 7.46
N PRO A 121 -4.62 17.55 7.41
CA PRO A 121 -4.69 16.78 6.17
C PRO A 121 -6.10 16.91 5.59
N CYS A 122 -6.22 16.98 4.26
CA CYS A 122 -7.52 17.16 3.63
C CYS A 122 -8.42 15.94 3.89
N SER A 123 -9.74 16.13 3.92
CA SER A 123 -10.69 15.04 4.16
C SER A 123 -10.56 13.93 3.11
N GLU A 124 -10.19 14.30 1.88
CA GLU A 124 -9.92 13.37 0.78
C GLU A 124 -8.74 12.43 1.10
N THR A 125 -7.68 12.90 1.76
CA THR A 125 -6.57 12.06 2.25
C THR A 125 -7.06 11.02 3.26
N ILE A 126 -7.95 11.41 4.17
CA ILE A 126 -8.52 10.52 5.19
C ILE A 126 -9.44 9.47 4.54
N ASP A 127 -10.30 9.91 3.61
CA ASP A 127 -11.20 9.03 2.86
C ASP A 127 -10.40 8.05 1.98
N ASN A 128 -9.34 8.52 1.33
CA ASN A 128 -8.42 7.69 0.54
C ASN A 128 -7.75 6.63 1.41
N LEU A 129 -7.24 6.99 2.59
CA LEU A 129 -6.68 6.03 3.54
C LEU A 129 -7.70 4.95 3.97
N GLN A 130 -8.95 5.33 4.20
CA GLN A 130 -10.01 4.37 4.52
C GLN A 130 -10.34 3.44 3.35
N GLU A 131 -10.44 3.97 2.14
CA GLU A 131 -10.70 3.17 0.94
C GLU A 131 -9.52 2.27 0.57
N MET A 132 -8.27 2.70 0.82
CA MET A 132 -7.08 1.85 0.70
C MET A 132 -7.15 0.66 1.65
N ARG A 133 -7.48 0.88 2.93
CA ARG A 133 -7.63 -0.21 3.90
C ARG A 133 -8.71 -1.20 3.47
N ARG A 134 -9.85 -0.72 2.97
CA ARG A 134 -10.93 -1.56 2.43
C ARG A 134 -10.52 -2.29 1.15
N GLY A 135 -9.82 -1.61 0.25
CA GLY A 135 -9.25 -2.17 -0.99
C GLY A 135 -8.29 -3.32 -0.69
N MET A 136 -7.41 -3.13 0.29
CA MET A 136 -6.48 -4.16 0.74
C MET A 136 -7.18 -5.38 1.34
N GLN A 137 -8.17 -5.18 2.21
CA GLN A 137 -8.97 -6.28 2.77
C GLN A 137 -9.69 -7.08 1.68
N ARG A 138 -10.28 -6.39 0.69
CA ARG A 138 -10.91 -7.02 -0.48
C ARG A 138 -9.90 -7.83 -1.29
N ALA A 139 -8.72 -7.27 -1.55
CA ALA A 139 -7.68 -7.93 -2.32
C ALA A 139 -7.13 -9.19 -1.61
N VAL A 140 -6.93 -9.13 -0.29
CA VAL A 140 -6.53 -10.29 0.52
C VAL A 140 -7.62 -11.37 0.52
N ALA A 141 -8.89 -10.99 0.58
CA ALA A 141 -10.00 -11.93 0.49
C ALA A 141 -10.03 -12.70 -0.86
N LEU A 142 -9.58 -12.09 -1.96
CA LEU A 142 -9.44 -12.79 -3.25
C LEU A 142 -8.39 -13.91 -3.22
N LEU A 143 -7.32 -13.74 -2.43
CA LEU A 143 -6.26 -14.75 -2.28
C LEU A 143 -6.65 -15.86 -1.30
N CYS A 144 -7.44 -15.53 -0.28
CA CYS A 144 -7.86 -16.48 0.76
C CYS A 144 -9.21 -17.17 0.48
N GLY A 145 -10.03 -16.62 -0.42
CA GLY A 145 -11.42 -17.02 -0.66
C GLY A 145 -11.73 -17.69 -2.01
N GLY A 146 -10.73 -17.97 -2.85
CA GLY A 146 -10.97 -18.73 -4.08
C GLY A 146 -11.38 -20.18 -3.76
N PRO A 147 -12.45 -20.73 -4.40
CA PRO A 147 -12.81 -22.13 -4.18
C PRO A 147 -11.62 -23.00 -4.58
N ARG A 148 -11.09 -23.75 -3.61
CA ARG A 148 -10.34 -24.97 -3.91
C ARG A 148 -11.33 -25.89 -4.61
N SER A 149 -11.36 -25.87 -5.94
CA SER A 149 -12.03 -26.90 -6.72
C SER A 149 -11.23 -28.18 -6.49
N VAL A 150 -11.60 -28.89 -5.42
CA VAL A 150 -11.30 -30.31 -5.28
C VAL A 150 -12.31 -30.99 -6.20
N ALA A 151 -11.89 -31.28 -7.42
CA ALA A 151 -12.56 -32.18 -8.34
C ALA A 151 -11.49 -33.09 -8.95
#